data_AF-A0A2H9L082-F1
#
_entry.id   AF-A0A2H9L082-F1
#
_cell.length_a   1.000
_cell.length_b   1.000
_cell.length_c   1.000
_cell.angle_alpha   90.00
_cell.angle_beta   90.00
_cell.angle_gamma   90.00
#
_symmetry.space_group_name_H-M   'P 1'
#
loop_
_entity.id
_entity.type
_entity.pdbx_description
1 polymer ?
#
loop_
_entity_poly.entity_id
_entity_poly.type
_entity_poly.pdbx_seq_one_letter_code
_entity_poly.pdbx_strand_id
1 'polypeptide(L)'
;MWELEGARGKMMREIAAHAGEGEVRIKTKPSKTIFLSLLENTRVKNIYMSKGIFATVPKKVVRAVESAGVRVICIERRAGRKSRFGGDVRKSAQKMLMEGKRAKLVAKKLGVPLTSVYFWKKSIGKKLDANILPDCT
;
A
#
# COMPACT_ATOMS: atom_id res chain seq x y z
N MET A 1 1.58 -12.58 -11.28
CA MET A 1 0.80 -12.13 -10.11
C MET A 1 -0.67 -12.24 -10.45
N TRP A 2 -1.35 -13.24 -9.92
CA TRP A 2 -2.78 -13.42 -10.09
C TRP A 2 -3.54 -12.83 -8.90
N GLU A 3 -4.80 -12.47 -9.12
CA GLU A 3 -5.62 -11.77 -8.15
C GLU A 3 -6.73 -12.68 -7.63
N LEU A 4 -6.80 -12.81 -6.31
CA LEU A 4 -7.83 -13.60 -5.64
C LEU A 4 -8.94 -12.65 -5.16
N GLU A 5 -10.08 -12.71 -5.83
CA GLU A 5 -11.22 -11.81 -5.61
C GLU A 5 -12.57 -12.53 -5.79
N GLY A 6 -13.52 -12.23 -4.91
CA GLY A 6 -14.93 -12.62 -5.07
C GLY A 6 -15.40 -13.65 -4.04
N ALA A 7 -16.40 -14.45 -4.43
CA ALA A 7 -17.03 -15.44 -3.57
C ALA A 7 -16.11 -16.65 -3.29
N ARG A 8 -16.28 -17.28 -2.13
CA ARG A 8 -15.44 -18.39 -1.66
C ARG A 8 -15.27 -19.52 -2.68
N GLY A 9 -16.36 -19.93 -3.34
CA GLY A 9 -16.31 -21.00 -4.34
C GLY A 9 -15.49 -20.64 -5.59
N LYS A 10 -15.52 -19.37 -6.00
CA LYS A 10 -14.71 -18.89 -7.12
C LYS A 10 -13.22 -18.88 -6.75
N MET A 11 -12.89 -18.39 -5.56
CA MET A 11 -11.51 -18.37 -5.06
C MET A 11 -10.92 -19.78 -4.94
N MET A 12 -11.69 -20.77 -4.48
CA MET A 12 -11.21 -22.16 -4.41
C MET A 12 -10.91 -22.76 -5.79
N ARG A 13 -11.74 -22.45 -6.80
CA ARG A 13 -11.48 -22.85 -8.19
C ARG A 13 -10.24 -22.16 -8.76
N GLU A 14 -10.05 -20.87 -8.47
CA GLU A 14 -8.87 -20.13 -8.90
C GLU A 14 -7.59 -20.66 -8.24
N ILE A 15 -7.62 -21.02 -6.96
CA ILE A 15 -6.47 -21.66 -6.27
C ILE A 15 -6.10 -22.99 -6.92
N ALA A 16 -7.10 -23.82 -7.26
CA ALA A 16 -6.86 -25.09 -7.93
C ALA A 16 -6.32 -24.91 -9.37
N ALA A 17 -6.77 -23.89 -10.08
CA ALA A 17 -6.33 -23.60 -11.45
C ALA A 17 -4.91 -23.04 -11.53
N HIS A 18 -4.46 -22.30 -10.51
CA HIS A 18 -3.16 -21.60 -10.49
C HIS A 18 -2.09 -22.27 -9.60
N ALA A 19 -2.12 -23.61 -9.50
CA ALA A 19 -1.23 -24.43 -8.66
C ALA A 19 0.30 -24.18 -8.82
N GLY A 20 0.73 -23.59 -9.94
CA GLY A 20 2.13 -23.35 -10.29
C GLY A 20 2.65 -21.92 -10.04
N GLU A 21 1.80 -20.95 -9.72
CA GLU A 21 2.21 -19.54 -9.61
C GLU A 21 2.65 -19.15 -8.20
N GLY A 22 3.87 -18.60 -8.10
CA GLY A 22 4.50 -18.23 -6.81
C GLY A 22 4.04 -16.91 -6.20
N GLU A 23 3.21 -16.12 -6.88
CA GLU A 23 2.85 -14.75 -6.49
C GLU A 23 1.34 -14.50 -6.55
N VAL A 24 0.73 -14.31 -5.37
CA VAL A 24 -0.74 -14.14 -5.21
C VAL A 24 -1.04 -12.77 -4.64
N ARG A 25 -2.03 -12.06 -5.19
CA ARG A 25 -2.56 -10.82 -4.60
C ARG A 25 -3.97 -11.04 -4.07
N ILE A 26 -4.15 -10.85 -2.76
CA ILE A 26 -5.45 -11.01 -2.10
C ILE A 26 -6.14 -9.64 -1.99
N LYS A 27 -7.33 -9.52 -2.58
CA LYS A 27 -8.16 -8.30 -2.53
C LYS A 27 -9.31 -8.38 -1.53
N THR A 28 -9.70 -9.59 -1.11
CA THR A 28 -10.79 -9.83 -0.17
C THR A 28 -10.25 -10.24 1.19
N LYS A 29 -11.02 -10.08 2.28
CA LYS A 29 -10.62 -10.60 3.60
C LYS A 29 -10.45 -12.12 3.53
N PRO A 30 -9.24 -12.67 3.67
CA PRO A 30 -9.04 -14.10 3.62
C PRO A 30 -9.52 -14.72 4.94
N SER A 31 -10.21 -15.85 4.82
CA SER A 31 -10.49 -16.74 5.95
C SER A 31 -9.31 -17.69 6.17
N LYS A 32 -9.20 -18.29 7.36
CA LYS A 32 -8.13 -19.25 7.69
C LYS A 32 -8.02 -20.39 6.67
N THR A 33 -9.16 -20.87 6.17
CA THR A 33 -9.22 -21.93 5.17
C THR A 33 -8.61 -21.53 3.83
N ILE A 34 -8.68 -20.26 3.44
CA ILE A 34 -8.07 -19.80 2.19
C ILE A 34 -6.55 -19.88 2.28
N PHE A 35 -5.96 -19.53 3.43
CA PHE A 35 -4.53 -19.72 3.65
C PHE A 35 -4.13 -21.19 3.63
N LEU A 36 -4.91 -22.07 4.27
CA LEU A 36 -4.66 -23.51 4.24
C LEU A 36 -4.69 -24.05 2.81
N SER A 37 -5.75 -23.74 2.06
CA SER A 37 -5.87 -24.18 0.66
C SER A 37 -4.75 -23.62 -0.23
N LEU A 38 -4.27 -22.41 0.03
CA LEU A 38 -3.11 -21.83 -0.67
C LEU A 38 -1.80 -22.56 -0.31
N LEU A 39 -1.63 -23.01 0.94
CA LEU A 39 -0.43 -23.74 1.34
C LEU A 39 -0.44 -25.19 0.82
N GLU A 40 -1.61 -25.82 0.76
CA GLU A 40 -1.77 -27.21 0.33
C GLU A 40 -1.66 -27.39 -1.19
N ASN A 41 -2.22 -26.46 -1.97
CA ASN A 41 -2.40 -26.64 -3.41
C ASN A 41 -1.47 -25.79 -4.28
N THR A 42 -0.74 -24.85 -3.69
CA THR A 42 0.08 -23.90 -4.45
C THR A 42 1.47 -23.74 -3.86
N ARG A 43 2.50 -23.64 -4.71
CA ARG A 43 3.88 -23.30 -4.30
C ARG A 43 4.06 -21.78 -4.16
N VAL A 44 3.18 -21.13 -3.40
CA VAL A 44 3.22 -19.68 -3.23
C VAL A 44 4.47 -19.30 -2.43
N LYS A 45 5.29 -18.39 -2.98
CA LYS A 45 6.43 -17.80 -2.26
C LYS A 45 6.09 -16.44 -1.67
N ASN A 46 5.26 -15.66 -2.37
CA ASN A 46 4.93 -14.29 -1.99
C ASN A 46 3.39 -14.08 -2.01
N ILE A 47 2.84 -13.66 -0.88
CA ILE A 47 1.43 -13.24 -0.75
C ILE A 47 1.39 -11.72 -0.59
N TYR A 48 0.72 -11.05 -1.52
CA TYR A 48 0.54 -9.61 -1.52
C TYR A 48 -0.82 -9.24 -0.96
N MET A 49 -0.82 -8.37 0.05
CA MET A 49 -2.04 -7.92 0.73
C MET A 49 -2.09 -6.39 0.77
N SER A 50 -3.28 -5.80 0.85
CA SER A 50 -3.37 -4.38 1.22
C SER A 50 -3.23 -4.20 2.73
N LYS A 51 -2.77 -3.02 3.17
CA LYS A 51 -2.61 -2.68 4.60
C LYS A 51 -3.87 -2.95 5.43
N GLY A 52 -5.05 -2.66 4.90
CA GLY A 52 -6.32 -2.93 5.58
C GLY A 52 -6.62 -4.43 5.73
N ILE A 53 -6.33 -5.22 4.69
CA ILE A 53 -6.51 -6.68 4.76
C ILE A 53 -5.51 -7.29 5.75
N PHE A 54 -4.25 -6.87 5.70
CA PHE A 54 -3.22 -7.33 6.62
C PHE A 54 -3.58 -7.03 8.08
N ALA A 55 -4.03 -5.82 8.39
CA ALA A 55 -4.45 -5.44 9.74
C ALA A 55 -5.63 -6.27 10.27
N THR A 56 -6.44 -6.86 9.38
CA THR A 56 -7.59 -7.70 9.76
C THR A 56 -7.19 -9.14 10.06
N VAL A 57 -6.05 -9.59 9.55
CA VAL A 57 -5.56 -10.96 9.75
C VAL A 57 -4.85 -11.06 11.11
N PRO A 58 -5.19 -12.03 11.96
CA PRO A 58 -4.52 -12.20 13.24
C PRO A 58 -3.01 -12.44 13.08
N LYS A 59 -2.18 -11.78 13.90
CA LYS A 59 -0.70 -11.93 13.88
C LYS A 59 -0.24 -13.40 13.97
N LYS A 60 -0.99 -14.27 14.66
CA LYS A 60 -0.72 -15.72 14.74
C LYS A 60 -0.77 -16.39 13.37
N VAL A 61 -1.72 -16.02 12.52
CA VAL A 61 -1.88 -16.59 11.17
C VAL A 61 -0.74 -16.12 10.28
N VAL A 62 -0.38 -14.83 10.35
CA VAL A 62 0.76 -14.29 9.59
C VAL A 62 2.05 -15.03 9.95
N ARG A 63 2.35 -15.18 11.24
CA ARG A 63 3.51 -15.94 11.70
C ARG A 63 3.51 -17.38 11.20
N ALA A 64 2.36 -18.06 11.25
CA ALA A 64 2.26 -19.43 10.75
C ALA A 64 2.54 -19.55 9.24
N VAL A 65 2.04 -18.60 8.46
CA VAL A 65 2.29 -18.52 7.01
C VAL A 65 3.77 -18.22 6.72
N GLU A 66 4.39 -17.34 7.51
CA GLU A 66 5.83 -17.06 7.41
C GLU A 66 6.69 -18.26 7.81
N SER A 67 6.32 -18.99 8.87
CA SER A 67 6.99 -20.24 9.27
C SER A 67 6.87 -21.35 8.23
N ALA A 68 5.82 -21.31 7.40
CA ALA A 68 5.66 -22.20 6.25
C ALA A 68 6.53 -21.81 5.04
N GLY A 69 7.35 -20.76 5.14
CA GLY A 69 8.27 -20.32 4.10
C GLY A 69 7.65 -19.34 3.07
N VAL A 70 6.48 -18.77 3.38
CA VAL A 70 5.79 -17.81 2.51
C VAL A 70 5.96 -16.38 3.03
N ARG A 71 6.40 -15.47 2.17
CA ARG A 71 6.59 -14.05 2.52
C ARG A 71 5.30 -13.26 2.30
N VAL A 72 4.86 -12.53 3.33
CA VAL A 72 3.66 -11.67 3.26
C VAL A 72 4.09 -10.22 3.02
N ILE A 73 3.74 -9.67 1.86
CA ILE A 73 4.13 -8.32 1.44
C ILE A 73 2.90 -7.40 1.47
N CYS A 74 3.03 -6.28 2.19
CA CYS A 74 1.99 -5.26 2.25
C CYS A 74 2.15 -4.24 1.12
N ILE A 75 1.11 -4.09 0.30
CA ILE A 75 1.00 -3.03 -0.70
C ILE A 75 0.19 -1.88 -0.11
N GLU A 76 0.80 -0.70 -0.01
CA GLU A 76 0.06 0.51 0.31
C GLU A 76 -0.76 0.98 -0.89
N ARG A 77 -2.09 0.97 -0.74
CA ARG A 77 -2.96 1.68 -1.68
C ARG A 77 -2.91 3.16 -1.33
N ARG A 78 -2.57 3.98 -2.32
CA ARG A 78 -2.60 5.44 -2.19
C ARG A 78 -4.05 5.87 -1.95
N ALA A 79 -4.39 6.24 -0.71
CA ALA A 79 -5.74 6.64 -0.36
C ALA A 79 -6.07 8.04 -0.92
N GLY A 80 -7.28 8.21 -1.45
CA GLY A 80 -7.86 9.50 -1.83
C GLY A 80 -7.93 9.79 -3.33
N ARG A 81 -8.69 10.83 -3.68
CA ARG A 81 -8.76 11.38 -5.05
C ARG A 81 -7.36 11.82 -5.47
N LYS A 82 -6.98 11.54 -6.72
CA LYS A 82 -5.74 12.12 -7.30
C LYS A 82 -5.76 13.62 -7.02
N SER A 83 -4.66 14.14 -6.46
CA SER A 83 -4.57 15.55 -6.14
C SER A 83 -4.87 16.37 -7.39
N ARG A 84 -5.64 17.45 -7.23
CA ARG A 84 -5.97 18.38 -8.33
C ARG A 84 -4.72 18.92 -9.03
N PHE A 85 -3.61 18.95 -8.31
CA PHE A 85 -2.30 19.33 -8.82
C PHE A 85 -1.43 18.08 -8.95
N GLY A 86 -0.80 17.92 -10.11
CA GLY A 86 0.13 16.82 -10.37
C GLY A 86 1.29 16.78 -9.37
N GLY A 87 1.99 15.64 -9.32
CA GLY A 87 3.14 15.45 -8.43
C GLY A 87 4.24 16.48 -8.66
N ASP A 88 4.42 16.95 -9.90
CA ASP A 88 5.50 17.86 -10.29
C ASP A 88 5.27 19.29 -9.81
N VAL A 89 4.02 19.76 -9.80
CA VAL A 89 3.63 21.05 -9.22
C VAL A 89 3.90 21.06 -7.72
N ARG A 90 3.57 19.95 -7.03
CA ARG A 90 3.86 19.79 -5.60
C ARG A 90 5.37 19.78 -5.33
N LYS A 91 6.16 19.05 -6.12
CA LYS A 91 7.63 19.01 -5.97
C LYS A 91 8.24 20.40 -6.16
N SER A 92 7.83 21.12 -7.20
CA SER A 92 8.27 22.49 -7.48
C SER A 92 7.91 23.45 -6.35
N ALA A 93 6.69 23.34 -5.80
CA ALA A 93 6.27 24.12 -4.64
C ALA A 93 7.12 23.81 -3.40
N GLN A 94 7.39 22.53 -3.12
CA GLN A 94 8.22 22.11 -1.98
C GLN A 94 9.65 22.62 -2.10
N LYS A 95 10.26 22.55 -3.29
CA LYS A 95 11.61 23.09 -3.54
C LYS A 95 11.68 24.59 -3.25
N MET A 96 10.72 25.37 -3.77
CA MET A 96 10.66 26.81 -3.51
C MET A 96 10.44 27.15 -2.03
N LEU A 97 9.65 26.35 -1.31
CA LEU A 97 9.45 26.52 0.13
C LEU A 97 10.71 26.19 0.94
N MET A 98 11.49 25.17 0.52
CA MET A 98 12.79 24.83 1.14
C MET A 98 13.85 25.91 0.88
N GLU A 99 13.82 26.54 -0.28
CA GLU A 99 14.64 27.72 -0.63
C GLU A 99 14.24 29.00 0.15
N GLY A 100 13.29 28.91 1.11
CA GLY A 100 12.88 30.04 1.96
C GLY A 100 11.86 30.99 1.33
N LYS A 101 11.32 30.69 0.14
CA LYS A 101 10.34 31.58 -0.51
C LYS A 101 9.02 31.61 0.27
N ARG A 102 8.42 32.81 0.37
CA ARG A 102 7.12 33.01 1.02
C ARG A 102 6.01 32.23 0.30
N ALA A 103 5.15 31.57 1.08
CA ALA A 103 4.04 30.75 0.57
C ALA A 103 3.12 31.51 -0.41
N LYS A 104 2.89 32.81 -0.17
CA LYS A 104 2.10 33.68 -1.05
C LYS A 104 2.70 33.84 -2.45
N LEU A 105 4.03 33.91 -2.55
CA LEU A 105 4.75 34.01 -3.83
C LEU A 105 4.71 32.66 -4.57
N VAL A 106 4.87 31.55 -3.84
CA VAL A 106 4.77 30.20 -4.42
C VAL A 106 3.38 29.94 -4.99
N ALA A 107 2.33 30.36 -4.29
CA ALA A 107 0.95 30.26 -4.75
C ALA A 107 0.72 31.01 -6.06
N LYS A 108 1.17 32.27 -6.13
CA LYS A 108 1.05 33.12 -7.33
C LYS A 108 1.83 32.54 -8.52
N LYS A 109 3.05 32.06 -8.28
CA LYS A 109 3.95 31.55 -9.34
C LYS A 109 3.46 30.23 -9.95
N LEU A 110 2.83 29.37 -9.15
CA LEU A 110 2.36 28.05 -9.60
C LEU A 110 0.86 28.01 -9.95
N GLY A 111 0.12 29.11 -9.76
CA GLY A 111 -1.33 29.14 -9.99
C GLY A 111 -2.11 28.23 -9.03
N VAL A 112 -1.59 28.00 -7.83
CA VAL A 112 -2.18 27.10 -6.84
C VAL A 112 -2.79 27.89 -5.67
N PRO A 113 -3.88 27.40 -5.04
CA PRO A 113 -4.42 28.02 -3.85
C PRO A 113 -3.40 28.09 -2.73
N LEU A 114 -3.41 29.21 -2.00
CA LEU A 114 -2.54 29.41 -0.84
C LEU A 114 -2.69 28.29 0.21
N THR A 115 -3.91 27.80 0.39
CA THR A 115 -4.22 26.65 1.26
C THR A 115 -3.47 25.38 0.86
N SER A 116 -3.31 25.13 -0.45
CA SER A 116 -2.55 23.98 -0.97
C SER A 116 -1.05 24.13 -0.67
N VAL A 117 -0.52 25.35 -0.78
CA VAL A 117 0.89 25.64 -0.45
C VAL A 117 1.16 25.44 1.04
N TYR A 118 0.30 25.93 1.93
CA TYR A 118 0.43 25.69 3.37
C TYR A 118 0.30 24.21 3.73
N PHE A 119 -0.62 23.49 3.09
CA PHE A 119 -0.73 22.04 3.25
C PHE A 119 0.57 21.33 2.85
N TRP A 120 1.17 21.71 1.72
CA TRP A 120 2.46 21.16 1.30
C TRP A 120 3.61 21.56 2.24
N LYS A 121 3.62 22.79 2.74
CA LYS A 121 4.59 23.25 3.76
C LYS A 121 4.52 22.39 5.02
N LYS A 122 3.31 22.10 5.53
CA LYS A 122 3.09 21.20 6.67
C LYS A 122 3.60 19.79 6.39
N SER A 123 3.49 19.31 5.14
CA SER A 123 4.01 18.00 4.75
C SER A 123 5.53 17.90 4.64
N ILE A 124 6.25 19.02 4.58
CA ILE A 124 7.72 19.04 4.62
C ILE A 124 8.20 18.70 6.04
N GLY A 125 7.56 19.24 7.08
CA GLY A 125 7.88 18.92 8.47
C GLY A 125 7.75 17.43 8.79
N LYS A 126 6.64 16.81 8.36
CA LYS A 126 6.38 15.37 8.56
C LYS A 126 7.38 14.41 7.90
N LYS A 127 8.13 14.85 6.88
CA LYS A 127 9.10 14.00 6.19
C LYS A 127 10.41 13.84 6.97
N LEU A 128 10.73 14.75 7.89
CA LEU A 128 11.87 14.56 8.79
C LEU A 128 11.57 13.45 9.81
N ASP A 129 10.32 13.32 10.25
CA ASP A 129 9.91 12.34 11.27
C ASP A 129 9.64 10.93 10.70
N ALA A 130 9.30 10.84 9.40
CA ALA A 130 8.90 9.58 8.76
C ALA A 130 10.06 8.69 8.31
N ASN A 131 11.31 9.13 8.43
CA ASN A 131 12.50 8.29 8.18
C ASN A 131 12.86 7.38 9.38
N ILE A 132 12.04 7.36 10.44
CA ILE A 132 12.19 6.49 11.62
C ILE A 132 10.99 5.54 11.75
N LEU A 133 10.51 4.97 10.64
CA LEU A 133 9.55 3.88 10.69
C LEU A 133 10.24 2.62 10.16
N PRO A 134 10.66 1.69 11.04
CA PRO A 134 10.89 0.33 10.61
C PRO A 134 9.57 -0.26 10.10
N ASP A 135 9.69 -1.05 9.05
CA ASP A 135 8.61 -1.75 8.37
C ASP A 135 7.59 -2.36 9.34
N CYS A 136 6.31 -2.12 9.06
CA CYS A 136 5.11 -2.78 9.59
C CYS A 136 5.26 -3.52 10.94
N THR A 137 5.21 -2.79 12.06
CA THR A 137 5.05 -3.38 13.41
C THR A 137 3.62 -3.24 13.95
#